data_AF-A0AAD1YYK5-F1
#
_entry.id   AF-A0AAD1YYK5-F1
#
_cell.length_a   1.000
_cell.length_b   1.000
_cell.length_c   1.000
_cell.angle_alpha   90.00
_cell.angle_beta   90.00
_cell.angle_gamma   90.00
#
_symmetry.space_group_name_H-M   'P 1'
#
loop_
_entity.id
_entity.type
_entity.pdbx_description
1 polymer ?
#
loop_
_entity_poly.entity_id
_entity_poly.type
_entity_poly.pdbx_seq_one_letter_code
_entity_poly.pdbx_strand_id
1 'polypeptide(L)'
;MSSTEVELEIFHHTATATAKRQKYHHYHNRNKSLLPGLPDDIAQICLSLVHPSTLYSVCHSWRRLIYSPSFPPFLSIYGIFLSTKEVDQASNRSRSIEFSCFEPISCKWLSLPPPPLEPPHQFLFHHPSFISRKLPIQSVSVSGNLVLLAATADQFLPALSRPLIFNPLSQRWTYGPPFAAPRRWCVAGASRGVVYVASGIGSHYNTMLARSVEKWDLKNINNNYLRSRSWKWEKMGGLKDGKFSREAIDAIGWRGKLCMVNVKGDAAKEGKIYDVKTDLWSEMPEGMLVGWRGPAASMDEETIYMVDESKGVLRKYDSDRDMWVEIVVDDRLKGAQQTAAAGGKVCVLCGNGGDIFVVDVAAQPPKLWVVNTPAGFEAVNIHILPRMSHTVH
;
A
#
# COMPACT_ATOMS: atom_id res chain seq x y z
N MET A 1 93.38 -14.17 61.44
CA MET A 1 91.94 -13.94 61.22
C MET A 1 91.80 -13.17 59.92
N SER A 2 91.76 -13.92 58.82
CA SER A 2 91.96 -13.43 57.45
C SER A 2 91.28 -14.43 56.52
N SER A 3 90.56 -13.91 55.52
CA SER A 3 90.34 -14.36 54.13
C SER A 3 90.11 -15.88 53.87
N THR A 4 89.22 -16.34 52.99
CA THR A 4 88.99 -15.99 51.57
C THR A 4 87.83 -16.88 51.05
N GLU A 5 86.97 -16.34 50.17
CA GLU A 5 86.52 -16.86 48.84
C GLU A 5 86.67 -18.40 48.53
N VAL A 6 85.75 -19.15 47.90
CA VAL A 6 85.27 -19.12 46.48
C VAL A 6 84.13 -20.17 46.26
N GLU A 7 83.24 -19.90 45.27
CA GLU A 7 82.43 -20.77 44.35
C GLU A 7 81.09 -21.47 44.68
N LEU A 8 80.04 -20.96 43.98
CA LEU A 8 79.09 -21.61 43.04
C LEU A 8 78.50 -23.01 43.33
N GLU A 9 77.17 -23.09 43.44
CA GLU A 9 76.34 -23.84 42.48
C GLU A 9 74.83 -23.51 42.61
N ILE A 10 74.17 -23.49 41.46
CA ILE A 10 72.75 -23.20 41.19
C ILE A 10 71.93 -24.48 41.42
N PHE A 11 70.69 -24.43 41.95
CA PHE A 11 69.53 -25.18 41.38
C PHE A 11 68.16 -24.79 42.00
N HIS A 12 67.14 -25.03 41.18
CA HIS A 12 65.79 -24.47 41.04
C HIS A 12 64.73 -24.50 42.17
N HIS A 13 63.89 -23.46 42.10
CA HIS A 13 62.42 -23.36 42.22
C HIS A 13 61.66 -24.19 43.27
N THR A 14 60.79 -23.49 44.01
CA THR A 14 59.35 -23.85 44.08
C THR A 14 58.48 -22.61 44.25
N ALA A 15 57.42 -22.57 43.45
CA ALA A 15 56.50 -21.45 43.28
C ALA A 15 55.45 -21.37 44.41
N THR A 16 55.13 -20.13 44.79
CA THR A 16 54.06 -19.79 45.72
C THR A 16 52.68 -19.98 45.07
N ALA A 17 51.82 -20.71 45.77
CA ALA A 17 50.44 -20.95 45.40
C ALA A 17 49.61 -19.65 45.47
N THR A 18 48.99 -19.27 44.36
CA THR A 18 47.96 -18.22 44.31
C THR A 18 46.58 -18.86 44.11
N ALA A 19 45.65 -18.44 44.96
CA ALA A 19 44.29 -18.91 45.03
C ALA A 19 43.54 -18.75 43.70
N LYS A 20 42.99 -19.85 43.18
CA LYS A 20 42.07 -19.84 42.04
C LYS A 20 40.76 -19.16 42.45
N ARG A 21 40.62 -17.89 42.09
CA ARG A 21 39.32 -17.21 41.98
C ARG A 21 38.60 -17.83 40.78
N GLN A 22 37.70 -18.77 41.03
CA GLN A 22 36.81 -19.34 40.01
C GLN A 22 36.04 -18.20 39.33
N LYS A 23 36.44 -17.85 38.09
CA LYS A 23 35.56 -17.14 37.16
C LYS A 23 34.44 -18.12 36.80
N TYR A 24 33.31 -18.01 37.48
CA TYR A 24 32.05 -18.46 36.92
C TYR A 24 31.84 -17.69 35.63
N HIS A 25 32.11 -18.34 34.50
CA HIS A 25 31.70 -17.86 33.18
C HIS A 25 30.17 -17.81 33.19
N HIS A 26 29.63 -16.61 33.41
CA HIS A 26 28.21 -16.32 33.30
C HIS A 26 27.83 -16.40 31.81
N TYR A 27 27.56 -17.60 31.31
CA TYR A 27 27.01 -17.86 29.99
C TYR A 27 25.48 -17.64 29.95
N HIS A 28 24.97 -16.66 30.70
CA HIS A 28 23.55 -16.26 30.68
C HIS A 28 23.42 -14.88 30.04
N ASN A 29 23.59 -14.80 28.73
CA ASN A 29 23.17 -13.60 27.99
C ASN A 29 22.69 -13.88 26.57
N ARG A 30 22.03 -15.02 26.37
CA ARG A 30 21.25 -15.29 25.15
C ARG A 30 19.85 -15.76 25.58
N ASN A 31 18.85 -14.98 25.20
CA ASN A 31 17.41 -15.16 25.38
C ASN A 31 16.86 -14.76 26.77
N LYS A 32 16.70 -13.45 27.00
CA LYS A 32 15.63 -12.99 27.89
C LYS A 32 14.31 -13.35 27.21
N SER A 33 13.50 -14.20 27.84
CA SER A 33 12.17 -14.56 27.34
C SER A 33 11.33 -13.30 27.10
N LEU A 34 10.53 -13.29 26.04
CA LEU A 34 9.70 -12.13 25.68
C LEU A 34 8.67 -11.81 26.76
N LEU A 35 8.06 -12.85 27.33
CA LEU A 35 7.17 -12.77 28.48
C LEU A 35 7.64 -13.78 29.53
N PRO A 36 7.81 -13.39 30.81
CA PRO A 36 8.17 -14.33 31.87
C PRO A 36 7.15 -15.47 31.97
N GLY A 37 7.65 -16.72 32.05
CA GLY A 37 6.79 -17.90 32.21
C GLY A 37 6.10 -18.40 30.94
N LEU A 38 6.30 -17.75 29.78
CA LEU A 38 5.78 -18.20 28.50
C LEU A 38 6.90 -18.59 27.52
N PRO A 39 6.69 -19.65 26.72
CA PRO A 39 7.47 -19.89 25.52
C PRO A 39 7.43 -18.67 24.56
N ASP A 40 8.55 -18.41 23.87
CA ASP A 40 8.68 -17.20 23.03
C ASP A 40 7.68 -17.18 21.86
N ASP A 41 7.31 -18.33 21.31
CA ASP A 41 6.29 -18.46 20.25
C ASP A 41 4.89 -18.03 20.73
N ILE A 42 4.48 -18.48 21.92
CA ILE A 42 3.22 -18.02 22.54
C ILE A 42 3.30 -16.54 22.90
N ALA A 43 4.44 -16.09 23.45
CA ALA A 43 4.64 -14.70 23.79
C ALA A 43 4.55 -13.78 22.55
N GLN A 44 5.08 -14.22 21.40
CA GLN A 44 4.94 -13.50 20.13
C GLN A 44 3.49 -13.36 19.69
N ILE A 45 2.69 -14.44 19.79
CA ILE A 45 1.26 -14.39 19.48
C ILE A 45 0.57 -13.37 20.40
N CYS A 46 0.78 -13.45 21.72
CA CYS A 46 0.18 -12.51 22.66
C CYS A 46 0.58 -11.05 22.37
N LEU A 47 1.86 -10.79 22.12
CA LEU A 47 2.35 -9.44 21.82
C LEU A 47 1.84 -8.93 20.47
N SER A 48 1.61 -9.81 19.49
CA SER A 48 1.03 -9.40 18.19
C SER A 48 -0.39 -8.84 18.26
N LEU A 49 -1.12 -9.12 19.35
CA LEU A 49 -2.46 -8.58 19.59
C LEU A 49 -2.42 -7.13 20.12
N VAL A 50 -1.25 -6.67 20.55
CA VAL A 50 -1.06 -5.32 21.11
C VAL A 50 -0.60 -4.37 19.99
N HIS A 51 -1.12 -3.14 20.02
CA HIS A 51 -0.75 -2.14 19.03
C HIS A 51 0.78 -1.91 19.01
N PRO A 52 1.45 -1.89 17.84
CA PRO A 52 2.90 -1.79 17.74
C PRO A 52 3.51 -0.59 18.47
N SER A 53 2.82 0.56 18.51
CA SER A 53 3.31 1.74 19.24
C SER A 53 3.41 1.54 20.75
N THR A 54 2.51 0.72 21.32
CA THR A 54 2.56 0.34 22.74
C THR A 54 3.74 -0.57 22.98
N LEU A 55 3.90 -1.61 22.16
CA LEU A 55 5.03 -2.55 22.24
C LEU A 55 6.38 -1.83 22.15
N TYR A 56 6.49 -0.83 21.26
CA TYR A 56 7.72 -0.06 21.04
C TYR A 56 8.17 0.71 22.29
N SER A 57 7.20 1.12 23.11
CA SER A 57 7.41 1.96 24.29
C SER A 57 7.74 1.17 25.57
N VAL A 58 7.45 -0.13 25.62
CA VAL A 58 7.59 -0.92 26.86
C VAL A 58 9.04 -1.32 27.15
N CYS A 59 9.71 -2.03 26.23
CA CYS A 59 11.10 -2.44 26.44
C CYS A 59 11.86 -2.70 25.13
N HIS A 60 13.20 -2.75 25.20
CA HIS A 60 14.05 -3.02 24.04
C HIS A 60 13.82 -4.37 23.38
N SER A 61 13.39 -5.39 24.13
CA SER A 61 13.12 -6.73 23.59
C SER A 61 11.88 -6.73 22.71
N TRP A 62 10.79 -6.14 23.19
CA TRP A 62 9.54 -6.01 22.43
C TRP A 62 9.69 -5.05 21.26
N ARG A 63 10.44 -3.96 21.43
CA ARG A 63 10.82 -3.09 20.32
C ARG A 63 11.53 -3.86 19.21
N ARG A 64 12.51 -4.70 19.55
CA ARG A 64 13.20 -5.56 18.57
C ARG A 64 12.26 -6.57 17.93
N LEU A 65 11.31 -7.10 18.68
CA LEU A 65 10.32 -8.04 18.15
C LEU A 65 9.52 -7.41 17.00
N ILE A 66 9.06 -6.16 17.12
CA ILE A 66 8.27 -5.48 16.07
C ILE A 66 8.99 -5.40 14.71
N TYR A 67 10.32 -5.31 14.75
CA TYR A 67 11.15 -5.28 13.55
C TYR A 67 11.65 -6.66 13.11
N SER A 68 11.32 -7.71 13.86
CA SER A 68 11.67 -9.09 13.53
C SER A 68 10.77 -9.63 12.41
N PRO A 69 11.30 -10.47 11.51
CA PRO A 69 10.49 -11.17 10.50
C PRO A 69 9.39 -12.07 11.08
N SER A 70 9.50 -12.45 12.36
CA SER A 70 8.50 -13.26 13.07
C SER A 70 7.27 -12.47 13.52
N PHE A 71 7.37 -11.14 13.63
CA PHE A 71 6.23 -10.32 14.03
C PHE A 71 5.31 -10.07 12.83
N PRO A 72 3.98 -10.29 12.98
CA PRO A 72 3.05 -10.07 11.89
C PRO A 72 3.17 -8.64 11.33
N PRO A 73 3.20 -8.47 10.00
CA PRO A 73 3.26 -7.14 9.42
C PRO A 73 1.95 -6.41 9.74
N PHE A 74 2.06 -5.23 10.35
CA PHE A 74 0.95 -4.33 10.55
C PHE A 74 0.83 -3.37 9.36
N LEU A 75 -0.27 -2.62 9.30
CA LEU A 75 -0.57 -1.80 8.13
C LEU A 75 0.27 -0.50 8.09
N SER A 76 0.54 -0.06 6.87
CA SER A 76 1.26 1.17 6.54
C SER A 76 0.60 1.85 5.34
N ILE A 77 0.77 3.16 5.24
CA ILE A 77 0.32 3.96 4.10
C ILE A 77 1.39 3.91 3.02
N TYR A 78 0.99 3.51 1.82
CA TYR A 78 1.81 3.58 0.62
C TYR A 78 1.31 4.75 -0.23
N GLY A 79 2.23 5.56 -0.72
CA GLY A 79 1.93 6.68 -1.59
C GLY A 79 2.66 6.56 -2.92
N ILE A 80 1.97 6.96 -3.98
CA ILE A 80 2.56 7.25 -5.28
C ILE A 80 2.73 8.77 -5.33
N PHE A 81 3.93 9.25 -5.58
CA PHE A 81 4.31 10.64 -5.48
C PHE A 81 4.86 11.18 -6.78
N LEU A 82 4.65 12.48 -7.02
CA LEU A 82 5.31 13.26 -8.05
C LEU A 82 6.30 14.22 -7.41
N SER A 83 7.50 14.30 -7.98
CA SER A 83 8.44 15.34 -7.56
C SER A 83 7.96 16.71 -8.01
N THR A 84 7.97 17.67 -7.07
CA THR A 84 7.65 19.08 -7.32
C THR A 84 8.89 19.95 -7.53
N LYS A 85 10.09 19.34 -7.54
CA LYS A 85 11.34 20.06 -7.83
C LYS A 85 11.22 20.81 -9.16
N GLU A 86 11.80 22.02 -9.21
CA GLU A 86 11.64 22.95 -10.33
C GLU A 86 11.86 22.24 -11.66
N VAL A 87 10.82 22.26 -12.48
CA VAL A 87 10.89 21.80 -13.86
C VAL A 87 11.82 22.77 -14.56
N ASP A 88 13.02 22.32 -14.95
CA ASP A 88 13.82 23.05 -15.92
C ASP A 88 12.94 23.28 -17.14
N GLN A 89 12.47 24.53 -17.33
CA GLN A 89 11.60 24.95 -18.43
C GLN A 89 12.23 24.64 -19.80
N ALA A 90 13.54 24.40 -19.83
CA ALA A 90 14.29 24.01 -21.02
C ALA A 90 14.22 22.51 -21.37
N SER A 91 13.82 21.61 -20.45
CA SER A 91 14.04 20.17 -20.65
C SER A 91 12.80 19.34 -21.02
N ASN A 92 11.58 19.87 -20.97
CA ASN A 92 10.33 19.14 -21.27
C ASN A 92 10.19 17.79 -20.50
N ARG A 93 10.98 17.56 -19.44
CA ARG A 93 11.00 16.26 -18.73
C ARG A 93 9.77 16.13 -17.84
N SER A 94 9.06 15.01 -17.97
CA SER A 94 7.96 14.64 -17.08
C SER A 94 8.46 14.57 -15.62
N ARG A 95 7.64 15.00 -14.66
CA ARG A 95 7.94 14.86 -13.22
C ARG A 95 8.24 13.40 -12.90
N SER A 96 9.30 13.14 -12.14
CA SER A 96 9.63 11.78 -11.71
C SER A 96 8.58 11.25 -10.74
N ILE A 97 8.22 9.97 -10.91
CA ILE A 97 7.31 9.28 -10.02
C ILE A 97 8.11 8.48 -9.02
N GLU A 98 7.76 8.66 -7.76
CA GLU A 98 8.37 7.96 -6.65
C GLU A 98 7.32 7.20 -5.87
N PHE A 99 7.74 6.09 -5.27
CA PHE A 99 6.88 5.26 -4.45
C PHE A 99 7.47 5.26 -3.04
N SER A 100 6.65 5.56 -2.04
CA SER A 100 7.10 5.60 -0.65
C SER A 100 6.09 4.94 0.29
N CYS A 101 6.59 4.44 1.41
CA CYS A 101 5.86 3.76 2.47
C CYS A 101 6.03 4.55 3.78
N PHE A 102 4.96 4.86 4.48
CA PHE A 102 5.01 5.57 5.75
C PHE A 102 5.24 4.59 6.91
N GLU A 103 6.42 4.61 7.51
CA GLU A 103 6.72 3.79 8.69
C GLU A 103 6.04 4.38 9.93
N PRO A 104 4.94 3.77 10.43
CA PRO A 104 4.05 4.44 11.38
C PRO A 104 4.60 4.46 12.82
N ILE A 105 5.68 3.74 13.11
CA ILE A 105 6.37 3.82 14.40
C ILE A 105 7.34 4.99 14.44
N SER A 106 8.14 5.15 13.38
CA SER A 106 9.13 6.22 13.29
C SER A 106 8.56 7.53 12.74
N CYS A 107 7.35 7.49 12.21
CA CYS A 107 6.68 8.59 11.52
C CYS A 107 7.51 9.15 10.34
N LYS A 108 8.13 8.24 9.56
CA LYS A 108 8.99 8.60 8.43
C LYS A 108 8.54 7.91 7.15
N TRP A 109 8.66 8.61 6.04
CA TRP A 109 8.52 8.02 4.71
C TRP A 109 9.81 7.30 4.31
N LEU A 110 9.66 6.08 3.81
CA LEU A 110 10.72 5.23 3.29
C LEU A 110 10.47 5.01 1.80
N SER A 111 11.45 5.31 0.95
CA SER A 111 11.36 5.05 -0.48
C SER A 111 11.32 3.54 -0.77
N LEU A 112 10.48 3.13 -1.71
CA LEU A 112 10.50 1.79 -2.26
C LEU A 112 11.70 1.65 -3.22
N PRO A 113 12.18 0.41 -3.45
CA PRO A 113 13.12 0.17 -4.54
C PRO A 113 12.51 0.60 -5.88
N PRO A 114 13.33 1.02 -6.85
CA PRO A 114 12.81 1.42 -8.15
C PRO A 114 12.16 0.22 -8.86
N PRO A 115 11.03 0.41 -9.56
CA PRO A 115 10.45 -0.62 -10.41
C PRO A 115 11.39 -0.94 -11.59
N PRO A 116 11.34 -2.16 -12.16
CA PRO A 116 12.25 -2.63 -13.21
C PRO A 116 11.95 -2.05 -14.61
N LEU A 117 11.57 -0.78 -14.68
CA LEU A 117 11.18 -0.07 -15.90
C LEU A 117 12.43 0.31 -16.72
N GLU A 118 12.74 -0.45 -17.76
CA GLU A 118 13.79 -0.10 -18.74
C GLU A 118 13.20 0.09 -20.16
N PRO A 119 13.47 1.22 -20.85
CA PRO A 119 13.91 2.51 -20.27
C PRO A 119 12.84 3.08 -19.32
N PRO A 120 13.12 4.11 -18.51
CA PRO A 120 12.13 4.68 -17.60
C PRO A 120 10.94 5.19 -18.44
N HIS A 121 9.87 4.41 -18.51
CA HIS A 121 8.63 4.87 -19.11
C HIS A 121 8.20 6.10 -18.31
N GLN A 122 8.35 7.26 -18.94
CA GLN A 122 7.92 8.52 -18.35
C GLN A 122 6.40 8.48 -18.37
N PHE A 123 5.79 8.13 -17.23
CA PHE A 123 4.36 8.31 -17.14
C PHE A 123 4.10 9.82 -17.29
N LEU A 124 3.31 10.13 -18.30
CA LEU A 124 2.85 11.46 -18.58
C LEU A 124 1.73 11.75 -17.58
N PHE A 125 2.04 12.54 -16.56
CA PHE A 125 1.04 12.95 -15.57
C PHE A 125 0.40 14.30 -15.92
N HIS A 126 1.18 15.20 -16.53
CA HIS A 126 0.72 16.47 -17.08
C HIS A 126 1.13 16.57 -18.53
N HIS A 127 0.33 17.27 -19.32
CA HIS A 127 0.66 17.59 -20.69
C HIS A 127 0.54 19.11 -20.87
N PRO A 128 1.51 19.78 -21.54
CA PRO A 128 1.56 21.24 -21.60
C PRO A 128 0.29 21.86 -22.20
N SER A 129 -0.37 21.19 -23.14
CA SER A 129 -1.62 21.64 -23.73
C SER A 129 -2.87 21.43 -22.85
N PHE A 130 -2.77 20.69 -21.74
CA PHE A 130 -3.88 20.39 -20.83
C PHE A 130 -3.60 20.95 -19.43
N ILE A 131 -3.88 22.25 -19.27
CA ILE A 131 -3.51 23.03 -18.07
C ILE A 131 -4.14 22.48 -16.78
N SER A 132 -5.35 21.93 -16.85
CA SER A 132 -6.11 21.47 -15.66
C SER A 132 -6.22 19.95 -15.52
N ARG A 133 -5.80 19.16 -16.51
CA ARG A 133 -6.02 17.70 -16.51
C ARG A 133 -4.81 16.95 -15.97
N LYS A 134 -4.99 16.29 -14.82
CA LYS A 134 -4.06 15.29 -14.28
C LYS A 134 -4.34 13.94 -14.94
N LEU A 135 -3.33 13.30 -15.52
CA LEU A 135 -3.44 11.99 -16.14
C LEU A 135 -3.21 10.90 -15.07
N PRO A 136 -4.17 10.00 -14.86
CA PRO A 136 -4.18 9.11 -13.71
C PRO A 136 -3.18 7.95 -13.85
N ILE A 137 -2.67 7.50 -12.70
CA ILE A 137 -1.98 6.22 -12.53
C ILE A 137 -2.94 5.31 -11.77
N GLN A 138 -3.40 4.27 -12.45
CA GLN A 138 -4.40 3.35 -11.93
C GLN A 138 -3.68 2.21 -11.22
N SER A 139 -4.04 2.04 -9.95
CA SER A 139 -3.37 1.11 -9.06
C SER A 139 -4.36 0.55 -8.06
N VAL A 140 -4.10 -0.66 -7.58
CA VAL A 140 -4.96 -1.36 -6.62
C VAL A 140 -4.12 -2.04 -5.54
N SER A 141 -4.68 -2.11 -4.34
CA SER A 141 -4.19 -2.96 -3.26
C SER A 141 -4.91 -4.30 -3.30
N VAL A 142 -4.16 -5.41 -3.40
CA VAL A 142 -4.74 -6.75 -3.50
C VAL A 142 -3.83 -7.79 -2.87
N SER A 143 -4.38 -8.63 -2.00
CA SER A 143 -3.65 -9.72 -1.33
C SER A 143 -2.33 -9.25 -0.68
N GLY A 144 -2.31 -8.05 -0.11
CA GLY A 144 -1.13 -7.45 0.50
C GLY A 144 -0.07 -6.92 -0.47
N ASN A 145 -0.37 -6.78 -1.76
CA ASN A 145 0.54 -6.23 -2.77
C ASN A 145 -0.02 -4.93 -3.36
N LEU A 146 0.87 -4.02 -3.76
CA LEU A 146 0.54 -2.87 -4.61
C LEU A 146 0.66 -3.28 -6.07
N VAL A 147 -0.38 -3.07 -6.87
CA VAL A 147 -0.40 -3.40 -8.29
C VAL A 147 -0.65 -2.15 -9.13
N LEU A 148 0.28 -1.80 -10.01
CA LEU A 148 0.09 -0.75 -11.02
C LEU A 148 -0.44 -1.39 -12.30
N LEU A 149 -1.56 -0.88 -12.80
CA LEU A 149 -2.32 -1.51 -13.88
C LEU A 149 -2.26 -0.72 -15.17
N ALA A 150 -2.40 0.60 -15.08
CA ALA A 150 -2.49 1.46 -16.25
C ALA A 150 -2.00 2.87 -15.92
N ALA A 151 -1.36 3.49 -16.90
CA ALA A 151 -0.95 4.88 -16.88
C ALA A 151 -0.85 5.39 -18.31
N THR A 152 -0.67 6.69 -18.47
CA THR A 152 -0.49 7.33 -19.79
C THR A 152 0.98 7.59 -20.02
N ALA A 153 1.49 7.23 -21.19
CA ALA A 153 2.83 7.59 -21.66
C ALA A 153 2.75 8.81 -22.58
N ASP A 154 3.90 9.23 -23.09
CA ASP A 154 4.03 10.16 -24.20
C ASP A 154 3.14 9.78 -25.40
N GLN A 155 2.77 10.79 -26.18
CA GLN A 155 1.83 10.67 -27.31
C GLN A 155 0.45 10.08 -26.92
N PHE A 156 0.10 10.13 -25.63
CA PHE A 156 -1.10 9.48 -25.11
C PHE A 156 -1.14 8.00 -25.52
N LEU A 157 -0.12 7.22 -25.19
CA LEU A 157 -0.15 5.76 -25.33
C LEU A 157 -0.35 5.09 -23.96
N PRO A 158 -0.83 3.83 -23.91
CA PRO A 158 -0.78 3.06 -22.66
C PRO A 158 0.67 2.87 -22.21
N ALA A 159 0.98 3.25 -20.97
CA ALA A 159 2.36 3.19 -20.45
C ALA A 159 2.80 1.79 -19.99
N LEU A 160 1.86 0.88 -19.77
CA LEU A 160 2.12 -0.43 -19.21
C LEU A 160 1.59 -1.53 -20.14
N SER A 161 2.50 -2.38 -20.62
CA SER A 161 2.16 -3.61 -21.36
C SER A 161 1.91 -4.80 -20.44
N ARG A 162 2.39 -4.71 -19.19
CA ARG A 162 2.21 -5.68 -18.11
C ARG A 162 1.98 -4.90 -16.81
N PRO A 163 1.18 -5.41 -15.87
CA PRO A 163 1.08 -4.78 -14.56
C PRO A 163 2.37 -4.97 -13.77
N LEU A 164 2.69 -4.00 -12.92
CA LEU A 164 3.80 -4.06 -11.97
C LEU A 164 3.26 -4.40 -10.59
N ILE A 165 3.92 -5.33 -9.90
CA ILE A 165 3.52 -5.81 -8.58
C ILE A 165 4.65 -5.49 -7.61
N PHE A 166 4.38 -4.69 -6.60
CA PHE A 166 5.27 -4.54 -5.46
C PHE A 166 4.76 -5.37 -4.29
N ASN A 167 5.64 -6.24 -3.79
CA ASN A 167 5.38 -7.05 -2.60
C ASN A 167 6.12 -6.44 -1.40
N PRO A 168 5.41 -5.89 -0.40
CA PRO A 168 6.01 -5.30 0.80
C PRO A 168 6.92 -6.22 1.60
N LEU A 169 6.59 -7.51 1.68
CA LEU A 169 7.29 -8.46 2.54
C LEU A 169 8.64 -8.86 1.97
N SER A 170 8.72 -8.96 0.64
CA SER A 170 9.98 -9.23 -0.08
C SER A 170 10.70 -7.96 -0.53
N GLN A 171 10.02 -6.80 -0.47
CA GLN A 171 10.48 -5.52 -1.00
C GLN A 171 10.95 -5.63 -2.45
N ARG A 172 10.19 -6.35 -3.28
CA ARG A 172 10.55 -6.59 -4.68
C ARG A 172 9.41 -6.23 -5.60
N TRP A 173 9.80 -5.65 -6.73
CA TRP A 173 8.94 -5.48 -7.89
C TRP A 173 9.02 -6.70 -8.80
N THR A 174 7.87 -7.11 -9.32
CA THR A 174 7.75 -8.18 -10.31
C THR A 174 6.72 -7.79 -11.36
N TYR A 175 6.77 -8.46 -12.51
CA TYR A 175 5.80 -8.26 -13.57
C TYR A 175 4.67 -9.29 -13.49
N GLY A 176 3.43 -8.84 -13.64
CA GLY A 176 2.27 -9.74 -13.84
C GLY A 176 2.09 -10.15 -15.30
N PRO A 177 0.93 -10.75 -15.66
CA PRO A 177 0.69 -11.24 -17.02
C PRO A 177 0.55 -10.10 -18.04
N PRO A 178 1.02 -10.27 -19.28
CA PRO A 178 0.86 -9.27 -20.33
C PRO A 178 -0.60 -9.01 -20.64
N PHE A 179 -0.96 -7.73 -20.80
CA PHE A 179 -2.28 -7.35 -21.28
C PHE A 179 -2.44 -7.78 -22.74
N ALA A 180 -3.58 -8.38 -23.08
CA ALA A 180 -3.94 -8.61 -24.48
C ALA A 180 -4.13 -7.27 -25.23
N ALA A 181 -4.65 -6.26 -24.53
CA ALA A 181 -4.77 -4.90 -25.00
C ALA A 181 -4.39 -3.92 -23.88
N PRO A 182 -3.14 -3.41 -23.90
CA PRO A 182 -2.70 -2.34 -23.01
C PRO A 182 -3.66 -1.14 -23.08
N ARG A 183 -3.93 -0.54 -21.92
CA ARG A 183 -4.96 0.51 -21.82
C ARG A 183 -4.61 1.59 -20.80
N ARG A 184 -5.24 2.75 -20.95
CA ARG A 184 -5.28 3.88 -20.00
C ARG A 184 -6.73 4.25 -19.70
N TRP A 185 -6.95 4.96 -18.59
CA TRP A 185 -8.28 5.49 -18.21
C TRP A 185 -9.37 4.40 -18.17
N CYS A 186 -8.96 3.24 -17.69
CA CYS A 186 -9.81 2.09 -17.43
C CYS A 186 -10.33 2.11 -15.99
N VAL A 187 -11.33 1.28 -15.75
CA VAL A 187 -11.75 0.89 -14.41
C VAL A 187 -10.69 -0.05 -13.84
N ALA A 188 -10.33 0.13 -12.58
CA ALA A 188 -9.43 -0.74 -11.84
C ALA A 188 -10.03 -1.06 -10.47
N GLY A 189 -10.05 -2.34 -10.08
CA GLY A 189 -10.57 -2.76 -8.79
C GLY A 189 -10.06 -4.13 -8.36
N ALA A 190 -10.34 -4.48 -7.11
CA ALA A 190 -9.99 -5.78 -6.55
C ALA A 190 -11.15 -6.34 -5.72
N SER A 191 -11.33 -7.65 -5.77
CA SER A 191 -12.29 -8.39 -4.94
C SER A 191 -11.76 -9.81 -4.76
N ARG A 192 -11.81 -10.32 -3.52
CA ARG A 192 -11.43 -11.70 -3.16
C ARG A 192 -10.04 -12.13 -3.66
N GLY A 193 -9.08 -11.22 -3.61
CA GLY A 193 -7.69 -11.47 -4.05
C GLY A 193 -7.50 -11.51 -5.57
N VAL A 194 -8.50 -11.10 -6.34
CA VAL A 194 -8.47 -11.04 -7.81
C VAL A 194 -8.51 -9.58 -8.25
N VAL A 195 -7.68 -9.24 -9.23
CA VAL A 195 -7.67 -7.93 -9.87
C VAL A 195 -8.65 -7.92 -11.04
N TYR A 196 -9.36 -6.81 -11.21
CA TYR A 196 -10.25 -6.57 -12.32
C TYR A 196 -9.87 -5.28 -13.03
N VAL A 197 -9.86 -5.35 -14.36
CA VAL A 197 -9.69 -4.21 -15.25
C VAL A 197 -10.84 -4.21 -16.23
N ALA A 198 -11.54 -3.09 -16.35
CA ALA A 198 -12.64 -2.94 -17.31
C ALA A 198 -12.50 -1.65 -18.11
N SER A 199 -13.02 -1.65 -19.34
CA SER A 199 -13.09 -0.44 -20.17
C SER A 199 -11.72 0.21 -20.42
N GLY A 200 -11.67 1.50 -20.74
CA GLY A 200 -10.48 2.28 -21.04
C GLY A 200 -10.15 2.38 -22.51
N ILE A 201 -9.02 3.00 -22.80
CA ILE A 201 -8.57 3.38 -24.14
C ILE A 201 -7.18 2.79 -24.40
N GLY A 202 -7.01 2.16 -25.56
CA GLY A 202 -5.73 1.61 -26.02
C GLY A 202 -4.87 2.70 -26.65
N SER A 203 -4.04 2.38 -27.65
CA SER A 203 -3.39 3.42 -28.46
C SER A 203 -4.41 4.37 -29.10
N HIS A 204 -5.52 3.80 -29.57
CA HIS A 204 -6.66 4.51 -30.14
C HIS A 204 -7.95 4.11 -29.41
N TYR A 205 -9.01 4.90 -29.59
CA TYR A 205 -10.33 4.52 -29.13
C TYR A 205 -10.82 3.27 -29.87
N ASN A 206 -11.30 2.29 -29.12
CA ASN A 206 -11.86 1.05 -29.65
C ASN A 206 -13.05 0.62 -28.79
N THR A 207 -14.22 0.49 -29.40
CA THR A 207 -15.47 0.16 -28.69
C THR A 207 -15.43 -1.23 -28.04
N MET A 208 -14.76 -2.22 -28.64
CA MET A 208 -14.61 -3.55 -28.05
C MET A 208 -13.75 -3.49 -26.79
N LEU A 209 -12.67 -2.71 -26.81
CA LEU A 209 -11.83 -2.49 -25.64
C LEU A 209 -12.57 -1.74 -24.53
N ALA A 210 -13.27 -0.66 -24.90
CA ALA A 210 -14.07 0.15 -23.98
C ALA A 210 -15.20 -0.65 -23.29
N ARG A 211 -15.61 -1.78 -23.87
CA ARG A 211 -16.60 -2.69 -23.29
C ARG A 211 -15.99 -3.92 -22.61
N SER A 212 -14.71 -4.20 -22.84
CA SER A 212 -14.05 -5.40 -22.32
C SER A 212 -13.85 -5.34 -20.82
N VAL A 213 -13.88 -6.52 -20.20
CA VAL A 213 -13.61 -6.74 -18.78
C VAL A 213 -12.68 -7.94 -18.69
N GLU A 214 -11.61 -7.79 -17.92
CA GLU A 214 -10.61 -8.82 -17.71
C GLU A 214 -10.32 -8.95 -16.21
N LYS A 215 -10.13 -10.19 -15.75
CA LYS A 215 -9.70 -10.47 -14.38
C LYS A 215 -8.37 -11.21 -14.36
N TRP A 216 -7.64 -11.07 -13.27
CA TRP A 216 -6.40 -11.81 -13.03
C TRP A 216 -6.31 -12.21 -11.55
N ASP A 217 -6.19 -13.51 -11.28
CA ASP A 217 -6.10 -14.08 -9.94
C ASP A 217 -4.63 -14.14 -9.45
N LEU A 218 -4.38 -13.57 -8.26
CA LEU A 218 -3.05 -13.46 -7.65
C LEU A 218 -2.71 -14.63 -6.70
N LYS A 219 -3.59 -15.63 -6.52
CA LYS A 219 -3.40 -16.75 -5.58
C LYS A 219 -2.11 -17.56 -5.77
N ASN A 220 -1.46 -17.47 -6.93
CA ASN A 220 -0.22 -18.19 -7.23
C ASN A 220 1.08 -17.42 -6.92
N ILE A 221 1.06 -16.29 -6.21
CA ILE A 221 2.28 -15.51 -5.90
C ILE A 221 3.25 -16.25 -4.97
N ASN A 222 2.76 -17.11 -4.06
CA ASN A 222 3.59 -17.72 -3.01
C ASN A 222 4.15 -19.12 -3.36
N ASN A 223 3.75 -19.74 -4.48
CA ASN A 223 4.25 -21.06 -4.89
C ASN A 223 5.53 -20.91 -5.72
N ASN A 224 6.67 -20.86 -5.03
CA ASN A 224 8.02 -20.67 -5.59
C ASN A 224 8.45 -21.70 -6.66
N TYR A 225 7.73 -22.81 -6.84
CA TYR A 225 8.15 -23.94 -7.68
C TYR A 225 7.52 -23.99 -9.09
N LEU A 226 6.50 -23.17 -9.39
CA LEU A 226 5.90 -23.09 -10.73
C LEU A 226 5.88 -21.63 -11.21
N ARG A 227 7.07 -21.09 -11.48
CA ARG A 227 7.24 -19.72 -11.99
C ARG A 227 6.37 -19.47 -13.23
N SER A 228 5.53 -18.44 -13.16
CA SER A 228 5.08 -17.58 -14.26
C SER A 228 4.31 -18.18 -15.46
N ARG A 229 4.20 -19.51 -15.64
CA ARG A 229 3.58 -20.10 -16.84
C ARG A 229 2.05 -20.13 -16.84
N SER A 230 1.37 -19.76 -15.74
CA SER A 230 -0.09 -19.85 -15.61
C SER A 230 -0.81 -18.53 -15.37
N TRP A 231 -0.09 -17.42 -15.15
CA TRP A 231 -0.76 -16.12 -15.01
C TRP A 231 -1.27 -15.67 -16.38
N LYS A 232 -2.58 -15.45 -16.45
CA LYS A 232 -3.27 -14.97 -17.63
C LYS A 232 -4.41 -14.06 -17.20
N TRP A 233 -4.72 -13.12 -18.06
CA TRP A 233 -5.98 -12.39 -18.00
C TRP A 233 -7.10 -13.29 -18.51
N GLU A 234 -8.21 -13.31 -17.78
CA GLU A 234 -9.42 -14.03 -18.15
C GLU A 234 -10.49 -13.02 -18.54
N LYS A 235 -11.11 -13.22 -19.71
CA LYS A 235 -12.21 -12.37 -20.18
C LYS A 235 -13.46 -12.66 -19.36
N MET A 236 -14.17 -11.59 -19.05
CA MET A 236 -15.43 -11.61 -18.30
C MET A 236 -16.56 -10.98 -19.14
N GLY A 237 -17.78 -11.03 -18.62
CA GLY A 237 -18.96 -10.36 -19.14
C GLY A 237 -18.71 -8.87 -19.33
N GLY A 238 -18.76 -8.42 -20.58
CA GLY A 238 -18.45 -7.05 -20.95
C GLY A 238 -19.51 -6.03 -20.51
N LEU A 239 -19.11 -4.76 -20.48
CA LEU A 239 -20.02 -3.62 -20.33
C LEU A 239 -20.95 -3.48 -21.55
N LYS A 240 -22.13 -2.89 -21.30
CA LYS A 240 -23.12 -2.58 -22.34
C LYS A 240 -22.59 -1.58 -23.37
N ASP A 241 -21.85 -0.57 -22.92
CA ASP A 241 -21.31 0.51 -23.74
C ASP A 241 -19.95 1.01 -23.19
N GLY A 242 -19.36 2.01 -23.85
CA GLY A 242 -18.05 2.56 -23.50
C GLY A 242 -18.09 3.77 -22.56
N LYS A 243 -19.18 4.02 -21.81
CA LYS A 243 -19.27 5.23 -20.97
C LYS A 243 -18.22 5.28 -19.85
N PHE A 244 -17.70 4.13 -19.45
CA PHE A 244 -16.65 3.99 -18.43
C PHE A 244 -15.22 4.12 -19.00
N SER A 245 -15.03 4.61 -20.23
CA SER A 245 -13.71 4.66 -20.89
C SER A 245 -13.06 6.04 -20.92
N ARG A 246 -13.71 7.06 -20.35
CA ARG A 246 -13.29 8.46 -20.50
C ARG A 246 -12.34 8.93 -19.41
N GLU A 247 -12.41 8.30 -18.24
CA GLU A 247 -11.60 8.60 -17.06
C GLU A 247 -11.20 7.33 -16.32
N ALA A 248 -10.15 7.42 -15.52
CA ALA A 248 -9.83 6.35 -14.58
C ALA A 248 -10.87 6.29 -13.48
N ILE A 249 -11.35 5.08 -13.22
CA ILE A 249 -12.44 4.82 -12.28
C ILE A 249 -11.98 3.74 -11.31
N ASP A 250 -12.18 4.00 -10.02
CA ASP A 250 -11.93 3.04 -8.97
C ASP A 250 -13.17 2.15 -8.79
N ALA A 251 -13.02 0.86 -9.03
CA ALA A 251 -14.05 -0.14 -8.75
C ALA A 251 -13.88 -0.66 -7.33
N ILE A 252 -14.83 -0.30 -6.47
CA ILE A 252 -14.80 -0.57 -5.04
C ILE A 252 -15.36 -1.97 -4.78
N GLY A 253 -14.52 -2.86 -4.25
CA GLY A 253 -14.92 -4.21 -3.84
C GLY A 253 -15.88 -4.17 -2.65
N TRP A 254 -17.04 -4.82 -2.75
CA TRP A 254 -18.03 -4.89 -1.69
C TRP A 254 -18.82 -6.20 -1.79
N ARG A 255 -18.61 -7.10 -0.84
CA ARG A 255 -19.29 -8.39 -0.67
C ARG A 255 -19.29 -9.27 -1.92
N GLY A 256 -18.15 -9.36 -2.62
CA GLY A 256 -18.05 -10.08 -3.89
C GLY A 256 -18.63 -9.32 -5.08
N LYS A 257 -18.83 -8.01 -4.96
CA LYS A 257 -19.25 -7.14 -6.06
C LYS A 257 -18.24 -6.02 -6.25
N LEU A 258 -18.21 -5.43 -7.44
CA LEU A 258 -17.43 -4.25 -7.77
C LEU A 258 -18.38 -3.10 -8.10
N CYS A 259 -18.39 -2.08 -7.25
CA CYS A 259 -19.20 -0.89 -7.39
C CYS A 259 -18.37 0.21 -8.07
N MET A 260 -18.87 0.80 -9.15
CA MET A 260 -18.14 1.82 -9.91
C MET A 260 -19.07 2.93 -10.39
N VAL A 261 -18.56 4.16 -10.38
CA VAL A 261 -19.23 5.36 -10.89
C VAL A 261 -18.39 6.00 -11.98
N ASN A 262 -19.02 6.49 -13.05
CA ASN A 262 -18.32 6.92 -14.26
C ASN A 262 -17.67 8.32 -14.20
N VAL A 263 -18.06 9.18 -13.26
CA VAL A 263 -17.60 10.56 -13.15
C VAL A 263 -17.29 10.90 -11.68
N LYS A 264 -16.20 11.66 -11.47
CA LYS A 264 -15.82 12.19 -10.15
C LYS A 264 -16.61 13.46 -9.76
N GLY A 265 -16.58 13.83 -8.50
CA GLY A 265 -17.23 15.05 -7.98
C GLY A 265 -18.75 15.03 -7.97
N ASP A 266 -19.41 16.18 -8.17
CA ASP A 266 -20.87 16.33 -8.02
C ASP A 266 -21.65 16.27 -9.34
N ALA A 267 -21.00 15.94 -10.45
CA ALA A 267 -21.68 15.75 -11.73
C ALA A 267 -22.70 14.60 -11.66
N ALA A 268 -23.67 14.59 -12.57
CA ALA A 268 -24.59 13.47 -12.75
C ALA A 268 -23.81 12.21 -13.14
N LYS A 269 -24.00 11.13 -12.37
CA LYS A 269 -23.24 9.87 -12.51
C LYS A 269 -24.12 8.73 -12.96
N GLU A 270 -23.49 7.79 -13.63
CA GLU A 270 -24.02 6.44 -13.84
C GLU A 270 -23.21 5.49 -12.95
N GLY A 271 -23.93 4.73 -12.11
CA GLY A 271 -23.36 3.69 -11.28
C GLY A 271 -23.62 2.32 -11.86
N LYS A 272 -22.62 1.43 -11.81
CA LYS A 272 -22.77 0.01 -12.14
C LYS A 272 -22.22 -0.84 -11.03
N ILE A 273 -22.85 -2.00 -10.83
CA ILE A 273 -22.39 -3.04 -9.93
C ILE A 273 -22.16 -4.31 -10.72
N TYR A 274 -20.94 -4.84 -10.64
CA TYR A 274 -20.56 -6.10 -11.25
C TYR A 274 -20.43 -7.19 -10.18
N ASP A 275 -21.14 -8.29 -10.34
CA ASP A 275 -21.09 -9.42 -9.42
C ASP A 275 -20.02 -10.43 -9.86
N VAL A 276 -18.97 -10.59 -9.05
CA VAL A 276 -17.77 -11.34 -9.47
C VAL A 276 -18.00 -12.85 -9.52
N LYS A 277 -19.06 -13.34 -8.85
CA LYS A 277 -19.40 -14.77 -8.81
C LYS A 277 -20.24 -15.17 -10.01
N THR A 278 -21.22 -14.33 -10.35
CA THR A 278 -22.18 -14.61 -11.42
C THR A 278 -21.76 -14.07 -12.78
N ASP A 279 -20.75 -13.19 -12.83
CA ASP A 279 -20.30 -12.52 -14.07
C ASP A 279 -21.41 -11.69 -14.73
N LEU A 280 -22.18 -10.98 -13.89
CA LEU A 280 -23.34 -10.19 -14.31
C LEU A 280 -23.23 -8.74 -13.84
N TRP A 281 -23.74 -7.85 -14.70
CA TRP A 281 -23.88 -6.43 -14.42
C TRP A 281 -25.29 -6.12 -13.91
N SER A 282 -25.37 -5.20 -12.97
CA SER A 282 -26.61 -4.69 -12.39
C SER A 282 -26.54 -3.18 -12.21
N GLU A 283 -27.70 -2.53 -12.14
CA GLU A 283 -27.79 -1.12 -11.78
C GLU A 283 -27.41 -0.92 -10.31
N MET A 284 -26.80 0.22 -10.02
CA MET A 284 -26.49 0.61 -8.65
C MET A 284 -27.78 1.02 -7.91
N PRO A 285 -27.98 0.64 -6.63
CA PRO A 285 -29.07 1.14 -5.81
C PRO A 285 -29.13 2.67 -5.80
N GLU A 286 -30.34 3.21 -5.74
CA GLU A 286 -30.58 4.64 -5.89
C GLU A 286 -29.90 5.42 -4.77
N GLY A 287 -30.03 4.98 -3.52
CA GLY A 287 -29.43 5.67 -2.38
C GLY A 287 -27.89 5.61 -2.39
N MET A 288 -27.31 4.47 -2.78
CA MET A 288 -25.88 4.36 -3.04
C MET A 288 -25.43 5.38 -4.09
N LEU A 289 -26.06 5.41 -5.27
CA LEU A 289 -25.67 6.27 -6.38
C LEU A 289 -25.85 7.76 -6.06
N VAL A 290 -27.02 8.13 -5.54
CA VAL A 290 -27.36 9.52 -5.21
C VAL A 290 -26.50 10.04 -4.08
N GLY A 291 -26.06 9.22 -3.13
CA GLY A 291 -25.16 9.66 -2.08
C GLY A 291 -23.67 9.60 -2.42
N TRP A 292 -23.28 8.99 -3.54
CA TRP A 292 -21.87 8.91 -3.97
C TRP A 292 -21.38 10.29 -4.46
N ARG A 293 -20.57 10.95 -3.63
CA ARG A 293 -20.19 12.37 -3.80
C ARG A 293 -18.68 12.63 -3.69
N GLY A 294 -17.86 11.61 -3.84
CA GLY A 294 -16.41 11.76 -3.86
C GLY A 294 -15.67 10.43 -3.89
N PRO A 295 -14.37 10.41 -3.54
CA PRO A 295 -13.58 9.20 -3.50
C PRO A 295 -14.12 8.23 -2.44
N ALA A 296 -14.08 6.95 -2.77
CA ALA A 296 -14.54 5.88 -1.89
C ALA A 296 -13.49 4.77 -1.79
N ALA A 297 -13.56 4.01 -0.71
CA ALA A 297 -12.72 2.86 -0.45
C ALA A 297 -13.49 1.80 0.33
N SER A 298 -13.16 0.54 0.11
CA SER A 298 -13.70 -0.54 0.94
C SER A 298 -12.72 -0.93 2.03
N MET A 299 -13.26 -1.17 3.22
CA MET A 299 -12.58 -1.87 4.30
C MET A 299 -13.02 -3.32 4.29
N ASP A 300 -12.05 -4.24 4.15
CA ASP A 300 -12.23 -5.70 4.22
C ASP A 300 -13.29 -6.28 3.26
N GLU A 301 -13.57 -5.59 2.16
CA GLU A 301 -14.66 -5.93 1.22
C GLU A 301 -16.06 -5.98 1.86
N GLU A 302 -16.25 -5.40 3.05
CA GLU A 302 -17.53 -5.46 3.78
C GLU A 302 -18.19 -4.09 3.94
N THR A 303 -17.38 -3.06 4.22
CA THR A 303 -17.89 -1.69 4.46
C THR A 303 -17.28 -0.74 3.45
N ILE A 304 -18.13 0.01 2.75
CA ILE A 304 -17.71 1.12 1.89
C ILE A 304 -17.70 2.42 2.69
N TYR A 305 -16.58 3.12 2.62
CA TYR A 305 -16.43 4.49 3.10
C TYR A 305 -16.31 5.44 1.91
N MET A 306 -16.90 6.62 2.01
CA MET A 306 -16.82 7.67 1.00
C MET A 306 -16.65 9.02 1.68
N VAL A 307 -15.81 9.88 1.10
CA VAL A 307 -15.64 11.26 1.56
C VAL A 307 -16.38 12.17 0.60
N ASP A 308 -17.37 12.89 1.11
CA ASP A 308 -18.05 13.96 0.37
C ASP A 308 -17.06 15.10 0.17
N GLU A 309 -16.47 15.17 -1.02
CA GLU A 309 -15.37 16.10 -1.31
C GLU A 309 -15.81 17.58 -1.24
N SER A 310 -17.11 17.85 -1.38
CA SER A 310 -17.67 19.21 -1.30
C SER A 310 -17.90 19.65 0.15
N LYS A 311 -18.38 18.73 0.99
CA LYS A 311 -18.77 19.04 2.38
C LYS A 311 -17.69 18.68 3.41
N GLY A 312 -16.70 17.87 3.06
CA GLY A 312 -15.71 17.36 4.01
C GLY A 312 -16.30 16.35 4.99
N VAL A 313 -17.20 15.48 4.52
CA VAL A 313 -17.92 14.53 5.38
C VAL A 313 -17.53 13.11 5.03
N LEU A 314 -16.94 12.38 5.98
CA LEU A 314 -16.74 10.95 5.88
C LEU A 314 -18.05 10.22 6.21
N ARG A 315 -18.52 9.39 5.28
CA ARG A 315 -19.71 8.56 5.42
C ARG A 315 -19.39 7.08 5.23
N LYS A 316 -20.16 6.22 5.88
CA LYS A 316 -20.22 4.78 5.60
C LYS A 316 -21.54 4.45 4.88
N TYR A 317 -21.52 3.49 3.99
CA TYR A 317 -22.75 3.01 3.36
C TYR A 317 -23.48 2.00 4.24
N ASP A 318 -24.76 2.22 4.51
CA ASP A 318 -25.69 1.29 5.15
C ASP A 318 -26.54 0.63 4.07
N SER A 319 -26.27 -0.66 3.83
CA SER A 319 -26.95 -1.42 2.78
C SER A 319 -28.39 -1.78 3.10
N ASP A 320 -28.76 -1.84 4.39
CA ASP A 320 -30.09 -2.26 4.81
C ASP A 320 -31.10 -1.13 4.59
N ARG A 321 -30.61 0.11 4.67
CA ARG A 321 -31.40 1.33 4.47
C ARG A 321 -31.15 2.02 3.12
N ASP A 322 -30.24 1.48 2.30
CA ASP A 322 -29.74 2.10 1.06
C ASP A 322 -29.40 3.59 1.28
N MET A 323 -28.54 3.88 2.27
CA MET A 323 -28.19 5.27 2.59
C MET A 323 -26.77 5.42 3.11
N TRP A 324 -26.24 6.64 2.98
CA TRP A 324 -24.94 6.99 3.53
C TRP A 324 -25.09 7.61 4.91
N VAL A 325 -24.44 6.99 5.90
CA VAL A 325 -24.46 7.41 7.31
C VAL A 325 -23.19 8.19 7.62
N GLU A 326 -23.35 9.36 8.23
CA GLU A 326 -22.25 10.22 8.64
C GLU A 326 -21.40 9.59 9.76
N ILE A 327 -20.08 9.76 9.66
CA ILE A 327 -19.11 9.28 10.64
C ILE A 327 -18.32 10.45 11.24
N VAL A 328 -17.78 11.33 10.38
CA VAL A 328 -17.00 12.51 10.78
C VAL A 328 -17.29 13.64 9.81
N VAL A 329 -17.46 14.85 10.35
CA VAL A 329 -17.48 16.11 9.60
C VAL A 329 -16.22 16.88 9.96
N ASP A 330 -15.40 17.20 8.96
CA ASP A 330 -14.20 18.00 9.16
C ASP A 330 -13.85 18.75 7.87
N ASP A 331 -13.75 20.07 7.96
CA ASP A 331 -13.47 20.93 6.80
C ASP A 331 -12.15 20.60 6.10
N ARG A 332 -11.19 19.98 6.80
CA ARG A 332 -9.92 19.54 6.23
C ARG A 332 -10.08 18.40 5.21
N LEU A 333 -11.22 17.71 5.22
CA LEU A 333 -11.54 16.65 4.25
C LEU A 333 -12.17 17.20 2.97
N LYS A 334 -12.42 18.51 2.86
CA LYS A 334 -12.87 19.13 1.62
C LYS A 334 -11.80 19.02 0.53
N GLY A 335 -12.24 18.78 -0.70
CA GLY A 335 -11.35 18.55 -1.83
C GLY A 335 -10.64 17.19 -1.78
N ALA A 336 -11.22 16.19 -1.11
CA ALA A 336 -10.72 14.82 -1.12
C ALA A 336 -10.56 14.29 -2.54
N GLN A 337 -9.39 13.75 -2.86
CA GLN A 337 -9.03 13.30 -4.21
C GLN A 337 -8.96 11.78 -4.32
N GLN A 338 -8.47 11.12 -3.27
CA GLN A 338 -8.29 9.67 -3.17
C GLN A 338 -8.54 9.20 -1.74
N THR A 339 -8.97 7.97 -1.59
CA THR A 339 -9.22 7.35 -0.28
C THR A 339 -8.75 5.89 -0.27
N ALA A 340 -8.26 5.43 0.88
CA ALA A 340 -7.96 4.03 1.13
C ALA A 340 -8.47 3.65 2.52
N ALA A 341 -8.96 2.43 2.71
CA ALA A 341 -9.53 1.98 3.97
C ALA A 341 -9.06 0.56 4.33
N ALA A 342 -8.50 0.39 5.52
CA ALA A 342 -8.09 -0.91 6.06
C ALA A 342 -7.79 -0.81 7.56
N GLY A 343 -7.94 -1.91 8.30
CA GLY A 343 -7.55 -2.03 9.71
C GLY A 343 -8.17 -0.97 10.63
N GLY A 344 -9.44 -0.62 10.40
CA GLY A 344 -10.16 0.37 11.20
C GLY A 344 -9.78 1.82 10.91
N LYS A 345 -9.03 2.09 9.84
CA LYS A 345 -8.65 3.46 9.44
C LYS A 345 -9.04 3.77 8.01
N VAL A 346 -9.43 5.02 7.77
CA VAL A 346 -9.65 5.59 6.44
C VAL A 346 -8.62 6.69 6.23
N CYS A 347 -7.78 6.53 5.21
CA CYS A 347 -6.83 7.55 4.78
C CYS A 347 -7.41 8.33 3.61
N VAL A 348 -7.31 9.65 3.65
CA VAL A 348 -7.89 10.58 2.69
C VAL A 348 -6.81 11.51 2.18
N LEU A 349 -6.57 11.51 0.87
CA LEU A 349 -5.65 12.44 0.22
C LEU A 349 -6.38 13.73 -0.13
N CYS A 350 -5.90 14.87 0.37
CA CYS A 350 -6.49 16.19 0.18
C CYS A 350 -5.44 17.21 -0.30
N GLY A 351 -5.87 18.46 -0.52
CA GLY A 351 -4.96 19.60 -0.72
C GLY A 351 -4.05 19.47 -1.94
N ASN A 352 -4.57 18.98 -3.07
CA ASN A 352 -3.81 18.72 -4.30
C ASN A 352 -2.67 17.70 -4.18
N GLY A 353 -2.67 16.87 -3.13
CA GLY A 353 -1.63 15.89 -2.88
C GLY A 353 -0.66 16.28 -1.78
N GLY A 354 -0.89 17.38 -1.07
CA GLY A 354 -0.03 17.87 0.02
C GLY A 354 -0.26 17.19 1.36
N ASP A 355 -1.47 16.73 1.66
CA ASP A 355 -1.83 16.22 2.98
C ASP A 355 -2.58 14.89 2.90
N ILE A 356 -2.22 13.96 3.78
CA ILE A 356 -2.96 12.71 3.99
C ILE A 356 -3.60 12.75 5.37
N PHE A 357 -4.92 12.82 5.43
CA PHE A 357 -5.67 12.75 6.68
C PHE A 357 -6.02 11.30 7.00
N VAL A 358 -5.77 10.88 8.24
CA VAL A 358 -6.10 9.54 8.72
C VAL A 358 -7.22 9.66 9.73
N VAL A 359 -8.33 8.98 9.46
CA VAL A 359 -9.49 8.87 10.35
C VAL A 359 -9.53 7.47 10.93
N ASP A 360 -9.36 7.35 12.25
CA ASP A 360 -9.60 6.12 12.99
C ASP A 360 -11.09 5.96 13.25
N VAL A 361 -11.73 5.13 12.43
CA VAL A 361 -13.17 4.84 12.50
C VAL A 361 -13.50 3.73 13.51
N ALA A 362 -12.48 3.05 14.04
CA ALA A 362 -12.64 2.07 15.11
C ALA A 362 -12.64 2.72 16.50
N ALA A 363 -12.05 3.92 16.64
CA ALA A 363 -12.10 4.70 17.87
C ALA A 363 -13.49 5.31 18.11
N GLN A 364 -13.88 5.45 19.38
CA GLN A 364 -15.08 6.17 19.80
C GLN A 364 -14.72 7.28 20.80
N PRO A 365 -14.95 8.57 20.46
CA PRO A 365 -15.32 9.07 19.13
C PRO A 365 -14.21 8.82 18.10
N PRO A 366 -14.52 8.87 16.78
CA PRO A 366 -13.51 8.77 15.73
C PRO A 366 -12.41 9.82 15.90
N LYS A 367 -11.16 9.45 15.60
CA LYS A 367 -10.00 10.33 15.75
C LYS A 367 -9.42 10.68 14.39
N LEU A 368 -9.09 11.96 14.18
CA LEU A 368 -8.50 12.45 12.94
C LEU A 368 -7.14 13.10 13.20
N TRP A 369 -6.12 12.70 12.44
CA TRP A 369 -4.81 13.34 12.42
C TRP A 369 -4.25 13.42 11.00
N VAL A 370 -3.21 14.23 10.81
CA VAL A 370 -2.54 14.40 9.52
C VAL A 370 -1.24 13.58 9.48
N VAL A 371 -0.96 13.02 8.31
CA VAL A 371 0.33 12.46 7.91
C VAL A 371 0.83 13.31 6.74
N ASN A 372 1.81 14.16 7.03
CA ASN A 372 2.39 15.05 6.03
C ASN A 372 3.10 14.24 4.94
N THR A 373 2.95 14.64 3.68
CA THR A 373 3.73 14.06 2.58
C THR A 373 5.20 14.47 2.66
N PRO A 374 6.12 13.74 2.02
CA PRO A 374 7.52 14.14 1.94
C PRO A 374 7.67 15.53 1.30
N ALA A 375 8.56 16.36 1.84
CA ALA A 375 8.82 17.69 1.28
C ALA A 375 9.32 17.60 -0.17
N GLY A 376 8.77 18.44 -1.05
CA GLY A 376 9.09 18.44 -2.48
C GLY A 376 8.36 17.36 -3.29
N PHE A 377 7.30 16.76 -2.72
CA PHE A 377 6.47 15.76 -3.37
C PHE A 377 4.97 16.01 -3.19
N GLU A 378 4.20 15.74 -4.23
CA GLU A 378 2.74 15.66 -4.20
C GLU A 378 2.31 14.21 -4.33
N ALA A 379 1.49 13.70 -3.41
CA ALA A 379 0.90 12.38 -3.58
C ALA A 379 -0.21 12.43 -4.65
N VAL A 380 -0.30 11.37 -5.46
CA VAL A 380 -1.32 11.23 -6.51
C VAL A 380 -2.23 10.04 -6.28
N ASN A 381 -1.78 9.07 -5.48
CA ASN A 381 -2.56 7.91 -5.09
C ASN A 381 -2.04 7.38 -3.74
N ILE A 382 -2.93 6.79 -2.95
CA ILE A 382 -2.63 6.24 -1.63
C ILE A 382 -3.23 4.85 -1.48
N HIS A 383 -2.53 3.98 -0.75
CA HIS A 383 -2.88 2.60 -0.50
C HIS A 383 -2.60 2.26 0.96
N ILE A 384 -3.30 1.27 1.51
CA ILE A 384 -2.98 0.72 2.84
C ILE A 384 -2.63 -0.75 2.67
N LEU A 385 -1.40 -1.10 3.00
CA LEU A 385 -0.82 -2.42 2.77
C LEU A 385 -0.01 -2.87 4.00
N PRO A 386 0.35 -4.16 4.10
CA PRO A 386 1.32 -4.61 5.08
C PRO A 386 2.61 -3.78 4.98
N ARG A 387 3.14 -3.36 6.12
CA ARG A 387 4.42 -2.65 6.23
C ARG A 387 5.55 -3.46 5.61
N MET A 388 6.54 -2.77 5.05
CA MET A 388 7.76 -3.42 4.56
C MET A 388 8.47 -4.18 5.67
N SER A 389 8.96 -5.39 5.35
CA SER A 389 9.87 -6.10 6.24
C SER A 389 11.15 -5.28 6.44
N HIS A 390 11.84 -5.39 7.57
CA HIS A 390 13.25 -4.98 7.61
C HIS A 390 14.07 -6.22 7.34
N THR A 391 14.81 -6.23 6.23
CA THR A 391 15.90 -7.18 6.05
C THR A 391 16.99 -6.79 7.03
N VAL A 392 17.21 -7.63 8.05
CA VAL A 392 18.42 -7.57 8.87
C VAL A 392 19.56 -7.95 7.92
N HIS A 393 20.34 -6.96 7.49
CA HIS A 393 21.61 -7.21 6.82
C HIS A 393 22.69 -7.54 7.85
#